data_AF-A0A931KYT1-F1
#
_entry.id   AF-A0A931KYT1-F1
#
_cell.length_a   1.000
_cell.length_b   1.000
_cell.length_c   1.000
_cell.angle_alpha   90.00
_cell.angle_beta   90.00
_cell.angle_gamma   90.00
#
_symmetry.space_group_name_H-M   'P 1'
#
loop_
_entity.id
_entity.type
_entity.pdbx_description
1 polymer ?
#
loop_
_entity_poly.entity_id
_entity_poly.type
_entity_poly.pdbx_seq_one_letter_code
_entity_poly.pdbx_strand_id
1 'polypeptide(L)'
;MACLLLVCLLSGCKKNDNSPTPPPVPKAPVLKKIQVGTLTASNLVNYNVDVQPVIRFSFTEPLKPFTVTAAISLTDISGNPVAFQASLQQNDSVVQVQTAAPLEYLKRYVCRVGVSLQSASGGNLNVPASVDFVTKIDSTRKFPLITDDSLLTLIERQTFRYFWDFGHPVSGLARERNTSGDVVTSGGSGFGIMTIPVAINRNFITRAEGLARMEKIVGFLKNTAVKVKGAFPHWLNGATGAIIPFSTNDNGADLVETSYLMMGLLTARQYFNGSGTAETSLRNDINALYENVEWDWFRNGGQDVLYWHYSTDKGWIMNMPVRGWNECLITYILAASSPTHGIPVSVYQNGWAGNGNNGFVNGNSYQGIVLPLGPDYGGPLFFEHYSFMGMNPNGLNDAYASYATQTRNHSLINYNYCTANPKGWYGYSDSCWGLTASDIPSGYTASSPTNDIGVLTPTAAISSLPYTPAESLKAIRFYYYVLGDKLWKEYGFVDAFSLKEQWFASSFLAIDQGPELVMIENYRSGLLWNLFNSCPEIKAGMLSLGFSAPYL
;
A
#
# COMPACT_ATOMS: atom_id res chain seq x y z
N MET A 1 110.88 -20.91 29.62
CA MET A 1 109.68 -20.07 29.45
C MET A 1 108.58 -21.00 28.95
N ALA A 2 107.51 -21.19 29.76
CA ALA A 2 106.26 -21.91 29.47
C ALA A 2 106.35 -23.42 29.12
N CYS A 3 105.39 -24.30 29.41
CA CYS A 3 104.36 -24.49 30.44
C CYS A 3 103.78 -25.90 30.14
N LEU A 4 103.35 -26.64 31.17
CA LEU A 4 102.72 -27.98 31.07
C LEU A 4 101.51 -28.03 30.13
N LEU A 5 101.26 -29.17 29.48
CA LEU A 5 99.89 -29.61 29.20
C LEU A 5 99.76 -31.14 29.11
N LEU A 6 98.91 -31.65 30.00
CA LEU A 6 98.49 -33.03 30.21
C LEU A 6 97.27 -33.32 29.30
N VAL A 7 97.26 -34.44 28.57
CA VAL A 7 96.15 -34.84 27.69
C VAL A 7 95.31 -35.93 28.36
N CYS A 8 94.03 -35.63 28.64
CA CYS A 8 92.98 -36.60 29.00
C CYS A 8 91.61 -36.09 28.51
N LEU A 9 90.97 -36.76 27.53
CA LEU A 9 89.52 -36.69 27.23
C LEU A 9 89.14 -38.04 26.58
N LEU A 10 88.47 -38.99 27.26
CA LEU A 10 87.05 -39.09 27.66
C LEU A 10 86.09 -39.31 26.48
N SER A 11 85.63 -40.56 26.38
CA SER A 11 84.55 -41.10 25.55
C SER A 11 83.17 -40.57 25.94
N GLY A 12 82.41 -40.06 24.97
CA GLY A 12 81.05 -39.54 25.16
C GLY A 12 79.94 -40.58 24.95
N CYS A 13 79.05 -40.69 25.92
CA CYS A 13 77.79 -41.44 25.82
C CYS A 13 76.69 -40.60 25.14
N LYS A 14 76.00 -41.16 24.15
CA LYS A 14 74.76 -40.60 23.57
C LYS A 14 73.58 -40.83 24.52
N LYS A 15 72.84 -39.76 24.86
CA LYS A 15 71.50 -39.83 25.47
C LYS A 15 70.45 -39.89 24.35
N ASN A 16 69.54 -40.85 24.43
CA ASN A 16 68.31 -40.88 23.62
C ASN A 16 67.26 -39.96 24.27
N ASP A 17 66.83 -38.93 23.55
CA ASP A 17 65.71 -38.07 23.92
C ASP A 17 64.39 -38.73 23.52
N ASN A 18 63.69 -39.31 24.50
CA ASN A 18 62.29 -39.72 24.41
C ASN A 18 61.39 -38.67 25.06
N SER A 19 61.43 -37.42 24.57
CA SER A 19 60.40 -36.44 24.91
C SER A 19 59.14 -36.74 24.08
N PRO A 20 57.97 -36.98 24.70
CA PRO A 20 56.74 -37.17 23.95
C PRO A 20 56.46 -35.88 23.16
N THR A 21 56.26 -36.00 21.85
CA THR A 21 55.81 -34.89 21.01
C THR A 21 54.60 -34.23 21.66
N PRO A 22 54.60 -32.91 21.89
CA PRO A 22 53.46 -32.23 22.48
C PRO A 22 52.19 -32.55 21.66
N PRO A 23 51.05 -32.79 22.32
CA PRO A 23 49.82 -33.11 21.61
C PRO A 23 49.54 -32.02 20.55
N PRO A 24 49.09 -32.40 19.34
CA PRO A 24 48.83 -31.44 18.28
C PRO A 24 47.88 -30.34 18.79
N VAL A 25 48.20 -29.08 18.50
CA VAL A 25 47.35 -27.95 18.89
C VAL A 25 45.96 -28.16 18.29
N PRO A 26 44.89 -28.17 19.12
CA PRO A 26 43.52 -28.33 18.63
C PRO A 26 43.18 -27.28 17.57
N LYS A 27 42.76 -27.73 16.39
CA LYS A 27 42.36 -26.84 15.29
C LYS A 27 40.91 -26.42 15.47
N ALA A 28 40.61 -25.13 15.40
CA ALA A 28 39.24 -24.63 15.40
C ALA A 28 38.53 -25.02 14.08
N PRO A 29 37.27 -25.50 14.12
CA PRO A 29 36.48 -25.65 12.90
C PRO A 29 36.15 -24.26 12.34
N VAL A 30 36.36 -24.06 11.04
CA VAL A 30 36.02 -22.81 10.33
C VAL A 30 34.85 -23.07 9.39
N LEU A 31 33.83 -22.23 9.45
CA LEU A 31 32.67 -22.31 8.56
C LEU A 31 33.11 -22.08 7.10
N LYS A 32 32.76 -23.01 6.22
CA LYS A 32 32.95 -22.92 4.77
C LYS A 32 31.69 -22.44 4.04
N LYS A 33 30.53 -22.98 4.42
CA LYS A 33 29.28 -22.79 3.68
C LYS A 33 28.09 -23.07 4.59
N ILE A 34 27.01 -22.31 4.39
CA ILE A 34 25.68 -22.63 4.91
C ILE A 34 24.74 -22.94 3.74
N GLN A 35 23.90 -23.95 3.88
CA GLN A 35 22.81 -24.25 2.94
C GLN A 35 21.49 -24.34 3.69
N VAL A 36 20.42 -23.86 3.08
CA VAL A 36 19.05 -24.01 3.58
C VAL A 36 18.19 -24.56 2.45
N GLY A 37 17.79 -25.82 2.58
CA GLY A 37 17.18 -26.56 1.47
C GLY A 37 18.15 -26.67 0.29
N THR A 38 17.73 -26.17 -0.87
CA THR A 38 18.55 -26.12 -2.09
C THR A 38 19.39 -24.84 -2.22
N LEU A 39 19.13 -23.83 -1.37
CA LEU A 39 19.79 -22.53 -1.44
C LEU A 39 21.17 -22.60 -0.78
N THR A 40 22.17 -22.02 -1.45
CA THR A 40 23.39 -21.61 -0.77
C THR A 40 23.09 -20.30 -0.06
N ALA A 41 23.16 -20.31 1.28
CA ALA A 41 22.72 -19.18 2.06
C ALA A 41 23.63 -17.97 1.85
N SER A 42 23.02 -16.80 1.75
CA SER A 42 23.71 -15.51 1.79
C SER A 42 23.79 -14.97 3.21
N ASN A 43 24.50 -13.87 3.41
CA ASN A 43 24.48 -13.11 4.67
C ASN A 43 23.17 -12.33 4.88
N LEU A 44 22.25 -12.35 3.91
CA LEU A 44 20.92 -11.77 3.97
C LEU A 44 19.87 -12.86 4.28
N VAL A 45 18.64 -12.44 4.55
CA VAL A 45 17.50 -13.34 4.72
C VAL A 45 17.26 -14.15 3.45
N ASN A 46 17.11 -15.46 3.59
CA ASN A 46 16.86 -16.39 2.48
C ASN A 46 15.36 -16.68 2.38
N TYR A 47 14.71 -16.26 1.31
CA TYR A 47 13.26 -16.39 1.13
C TYR A 47 12.87 -17.66 0.34
N ASN A 48 11.57 -17.98 0.34
CA ASN A 48 10.98 -19.12 -0.37
C ASN A 48 11.55 -20.49 0.06
N VAL A 49 11.91 -20.62 1.33
CA VAL A 49 12.42 -21.87 1.90
C VAL A 49 11.28 -22.86 2.15
N ASP A 50 11.48 -24.15 1.90
CA ASP A 50 10.45 -25.14 2.20
C ASP A 50 10.11 -25.17 3.71
N VAL A 51 8.89 -25.60 4.06
CA VAL A 51 8.45 -25.71 5.45
C VAL A 51 9.14 -26.84 6.21
N GLN A 52 9.78 -27.79 5.52
CA GLN A 52 10.67 -28.77 6.16
C GLN A 52 12.09 -28.64 5.62
N PRO A 53 12.81 -27.54 5.91
CA PRO A 53 14.11 -27.32 5.33
C PRO A 53 15.16 -28.22 5.98
N VAL A 54 16.05 -28.76 5.14
CA VAL A 54 17.32 -29.32 5.60
C VAL A 54 18.35 -28.19 5.64
N ILE A 55 18.86 -27.85 6.82
CA ILE A 55 19.87 -26.82 6.99
C ILE A 55 21.23 -27.49 7.15
N ARG A 56 22.25 -27.04 6.44
CA ARG A 56 23.60 -27.61 6.51
C ARG A 56 24.65 -26.54 6.79
N PHE A 57 25.49 -26.78 7.79
CA PHE A 57 26.68 -25.99 8.07
C PHE A 57 27.91 -26.85 7.77
N SER A 58 28.72 -26.43 6.80
CA SER A 58 29.93 -27.14 6.39
C SER A 58 31.17 -26.48 7.00
N PHE A 59 32.09 -27.27 7.57
CA PHE A 59 33.28 -26.79 8.25
C PHE A 59 34.59 -27.31 7.61
N THR A 60 35.72 -26.71 7.99
CA THR A 60 37.06 -27.16 7.56
C THR A 60 37.49 -28.47 8.19
N GLU A 61 37.08 -28.71 9.44
CA GLU A 61 37.53 -29.84 10.25
C GLU A 61 36.34 -30.78 10.56
N PRO A 62 36.58 -32.09 10.75
CA PRO A 62 35.61 -32.98 11.39
C PRO A 62 35.22 -32.48 12.77
N LEU A 63 33.96 -32.71 13.16
CA LEU A 63 33.35 -32.18 14.38
C LEU A 63 33.21 -33.24 15.47
N LYS A 64 33.15 -32.80 16.72
CA LYS A 64 33.00 -33.66 17.89
C LYS A 64 31.50 -33.94 18.14
N PRO A 65 30.99 -35.18 17.94
CA PRO A 65 29.54 -35.45 17.85
C PRO A 65 28.70 -34.95 19.03
N PHE A 66 29.16 -35.16 20.26
CA PHE A 66 28.40 -34.79 21.47
C PHE A 66 28.34 -33.28 21.74
N THR A 67 29.09 -32.47 20.99
CA THR A 67 29.02 -30.99 21.09
C THR A 67 28.00 -30.39 20.12
N VAL A 68 27.54 -31.16 19.13
CA VAL A 68 26.76 -30.65 17.99
C VAL A 68 25.39 -30.14 18.42
N THR A 69 24.56 -30.99 19.01
CA THR A 69 23.17 -30.63 19.35
C THR A 69 23.11 -29.46 20.33
N ALA A 70 23.97 -29.46 21.35
CA ALA A 70 24.03 -28.40 22.37
C ALA A 70 24.55 -27.07 21.82
N ALA A 71 25.23 -27.07 20.66
CA ALA A 71 25.72 -25.87 20.01
C ALA A 71 24.70 -25.24 19.05
N ILE A 72 23.55 -25.88 18.80
CA ILE A 72 22.58 -25.41 17.79
C ILE A 72 21.35 -24.83 18.47
N SER A 73 20.89 -23.69 17.96
CA SER A 73 19.58 -23.13 18.26
C SER A 73 18.81 -22.85 16.98
N LEU A 74 17.55 -23.28 16.92
CA LEU A 74 16.61 -22.89 15.87
C LEU A 74 15.43 -22.20 16.54
N THR A 75 15.14 -20.96 16.15
CA THR A 75 14.03 -20.18 16.72
C THR A 75 13.24 -19.48 15.63
N ASP A 76 12.00 -19.09 15.94
CA ASP A 76 11.34 -18.03 15.18
C ASP A 76 11.92 -16.65 15.54
N ILE A 77 11.47 -15.59 14.85
CA ILE A 77 11.95 -14.23 15.07
C ILE A 77 11.56 -13.65 16.45
N SER A 78 10.56 -14.23 17.11
CA SER A 78 10.17 -13.88 18.48
C SER A 78 11.02 -14.59 19.54
N GLY A 79 11.95 -15.45 19.12
CA GLY A 79 12.81 -16.22 20.00
C GLY A 79 12.21 -17.53 20.50
N ASN A 80 11.04 -17.93 20.00
CA ASN A 80 10.43 -19.20 20.40
C ASN A 80 11.25 -20.37 19.80
N PRO A 81 11.63 -21.38 20.60
CA PRO A 81 12.43 -22.49 20.12
C PRO A 81 11.62 -23.40 19.18
N VAL A 82 12.29 -23.92 18.15
CA VAL A 82 11.75 -24.90 17.21
C VAL A 82 12.47 -26.22 17.42
N ALA A 83 11.72 -27.31 17.56
CA ALA A 83 12.29 -28.64 17.70
C ALA A 83 13.01 -29.09 16.41
N PHE A 84 14.21 -29.64 16.57
CA PHE A 84 15.03 -30.13 15.46
C PHE A 84 15.80 -31.41 15.84
N GLN A 85 16.30 -32.10 14.83
CA GLN A 85 17.29 -33.16 14.94
C GLN A 85 18.57 -32.70 14.25
N ALA A 86 19.72 -32.99 14.86
CA ALA A 86 21.03 -32.71 14.29
C ALA A 86 21.80 -34.01 14.04
N SER A 87 22.47 -34.08 12.90
CA SER A 87 23.29 -35.23 12.50
C SER A 87 24.55 -34.76 11.77
N LEU A 88 25.61 -35.56 11.83
CA LEU A 88 26.86 -35.30 11.12
C LEU A 88 26.90 -36.04 9.77
N GLN A 89 27.51 -35.40 8.77
CA GLN A 89 27.69 -35.92 7.42
C GLN A 89 29.08 -35.57 6.87
N GLN A 90 29.45 -36.19 5.75
CA GLN A 90 30.71 -35.93 5.03
C GLN A 90 31.93 -35.99 5.96
N ASN A 91 32.19 -37.17 6.52
CA ASN A 91 33.28 -37.41 7.47
C ASN A 91 33.25 -36.43 8.65
N ASP A 92 32.06 -36.26 9.23
CA ASP A 92 31.77 -35.40 10.37
C ASP A 92 32.08 -33.91 10.18
N SER A 93 32.32 -33.45 8.96
CA SER A 93 32.61 -32.04 8.67
C SER A 93 31.36 -31.19 8.36
N VAL A 94 30.20 -31.82 8.22
CA VAL A 94 28.93 -31.13 7.94
C VAL A 94 27.91 -31.43 9.03
N VAL A 95 27.39 -30.38 9.67
CA VAL A 95 26.21 -30.46 10.54
C VAL A 95 24.97 -30.32 9.68
N GLN A 96 24.12 -31.35 9.68
CA GLN A 96 22.77 -31.28 9.14
C GLN A 96 21.77 -31.05 10.28
N VAL A 97 20.93 -30.04 10.14
CA VAL A 97 19.80 -29.73 11.04
C VAL A 97 18.51 -29.94 10.26
N GLN A 98 17.64 -30.80 10.78
CA GLN A 98 16.32 -31.10 10.22
C GLN A 98 15.25 -30.70 11.24
N THR A 99 14.23 -29.97 10.82
CA THR A 99 13.10 -29.63 11.70
C THR A 99 12.31 -30.89 12.05
N ALA A 100 11.82 -31.00 13.30
CA ALA A 100 11.07 -32.17 13.75
C ALA A 100 9.64 -32.23 13.17
N ALA A 101 9.11 -31.08 12.75
CA ALA A 101 7.81 -30.92 12.13
C ALA A 101 7.91 -29.87 11.00
N PRO A 102 6.91 -29.79 10.10
CA PRO A 102 6.75 -28.64 9.21
C PRO A 102 6.71 -27.32 10.00
N LEU A 103 7.51 -26.36 9.56
CA LEU A 103 7.46 -24.97 9.97
C LEU A 103 6.20 -24.30 9.44
N GLU A 104 5.81 -23.20 10.05
CA GLU A 104 4.71 -22.38 9.56
C GLU A 104 5.10 -21.72 8.23
N TYR A 105 4.14 -21.58 7.32
CA TYR A 105 4.33 -20.86 6.07
C TYR A 105 4.49 -19.37 6.30
N LEU A 106 5.26 -18.72 5.43
CA LEU A 106 5.49 -17.28 5.46
C LEU A 106 5.83 -16.79 6.88
N LYS A 107 6.84 -17.44 7.48
CA LYS A 107 7.35 -17.10 8.80
C LYS A 107 8.88 -17.11 8.79
N ARG A 108 9.47 -16.17 9.53
CA ARG A 108 10.92 -16.00 9.64
C ARG A 108 11.49 -16.85 10.78
N TYR A 109 12.59 -17.54 10.48
CA TYR A 109 13.33 -18.38 11.40
C TYR A 109 14.83 -18.07 11.35
N VAL A 110 15.52 -18.35 12.45
CA VAL A 110 16.97 -18.21 12.59
C VAL A 110 17.56 -19.52 13.10
N CYS A 111 18.48 -20.10 12.35
CA CYS A 111 19.27 -21.24 12.79
C CYS A 111 20.70 -20.77 13.08
N ARG A 112 21.19 -21.02 14.30
CA ARG A 112 22.51 -20.61 14.76
C ARG A 112 23.31 -21.80 15.27
N VAL A 113 24.60 -21.79 14.96
CA VAL A 113 25.63 -22.64 15.55
C VAL A 113 26.53 -21.77 16.43
N GLY A 114 26.56 -22.07 17.72
CA GLY A 114 27.32 -21.37 18.74
C GLY A 114 28.77 -21.83 18.86
N VAL A 115 29.54 -21.05 19.61
CA VAL A 115 30.99 -21.28 19.85
C VAL A 115 31.29 -22.50 20.72
N SER A 116 30.27 -23.14 21.30
CA SER A 116 30.41 -24.43 22.01
C SER A 116 30.63 -25.61 21.07
N LEU A 117 30.46 -25.44 19.75
CA LEU A 117 30.80 -26.47 18.76
C LEU A 117 32.31 -26.71 18.73
N GLN A 118 32.73 -27.98 18.78
CA GLN A 118 34.14 -28.36 18.75
C GLN A 118 34.50 -29.17 17.51
N SER A 119 35.73 -29.01 17.01
CA SER A 119 36.34 -29.98 16.11
C SER A 119 36.66 -31.28 16.87
N ALA A 120 36.86 -32.37 16.13
CA ALA A 120 37.31 -33.65 16.68
C ALA A 120 38.63 -33.54 17.47
N SER A 121 39.48 -32.57 17.10
CA SER A 121 40.75 -32.27 17.81
C SER A 121 40.57 -31.44 19.10
N GLY A 122 39.36 -30.95 19.38
CA GLY A 122 39.01 -30.20 20.59
C GLY A 122 39.08 -28.67 20.47
N GLY A 123 39.28 -28.12 19.27
CA GLY A 123 39.24 -26.67 19.05
C GLY A 123 37.80 -26.16 18.96
N ASN A 124 37.48 -25.08 19.65
CA ASN A 124 36.15 -24.46 19.60
C ASN A 124 35.94 -23.65 18.31
N LEU A 125 34.68 -23.55 17.86
CA LEU A 125 34.30 -22.60 16.82
C LEU A 125 34.52 -21.16 17.34
N ASN A 126 35.31 -20.38 16.63
CA ASN A 126 35.69 -19.03 17.08
C ASN A 126 34.57 -17.99 16.89
N VAL A 127 33.81 -18.11 15.80
CA VAL A 127 32.76 -17.15 15.42
C VAL A 127 31.47 -17.93 15.22
N PRO A 128 30.36 -17.56 15.88
CA PRO A 128 29.10 -18.24 15.68
C PRO A 128 28.64 -18.06 14.22
N ALA A 129 28.03 -19.11 13.69
CA ALA A 129 27.42 -19.08 12.36
C ALA A 129 25.90 -18.99 12.50
N SER A 130 25.24 -18.22 11.64
CA SER A 130 23.78 -18.17 11.61
C SER A 130 23.26 -18.08 10.19
N VAL A 131 22.03 -18.52 10.01
CA VAL A 131 21.26 -18.31 8.79
C VAL A 131 19.84 -17.92 9.11
N ASP A 132 19.41 -16.84 8.48
CA ASP A 132 18.05 -16.33 8.53
C ASP A 132 17.31 -16.78 7.28
N PHE A 133 16.08 -17.26 7.45
CA PHE A 133 15.25 -17.64 6.33
C PHE A 133 13.77 -17.41 6.59
N VAL A 134 13.01 -17.25 5.50
CA VAL A 134 11.56 -17.14 5.49
C VAL A 134 11.01 -18.30 4.68
N THR A 135 10.07 -19.04 5.28
CA THR A 135 9.40 -20.14 4.61
C THR A 135 8.52 -19.64 3.46
N LYS A 136 8.28 -20.51 2.48
CA LYS A 136 7.49 -20.23 1.28
C LYS A 136 6.07 -19.79 1.63
N ILE A 137 5.41 -19.13 0.68
CA ILE A 137 4.00 -18.80 0.77
C ILE A 137 3.18 -20.10 0.73
N ASP A 138 2.15 -20.18 1.57
CA ASP A 138 1.14 -21.23 1.46
C ASP A 138 0.21 -20.92 0.29
N SER A 139 0.32 -21.67 -0.81
CA SER A 139 -0.52 -21.49 -1.99
C SER A 139 -1.92 -22.10 -1.87
N THR A 140 -2.23 -22.77 -0.75
CA THR A 140 -3.57 -23.30 -0.51
C THR A 140 -4.57 -22.18 -0.24
N ARG A 141 -5.84 -22.41 -0.62
CA ARG A 141 -6.89 -21.41 -0.45
C ARG A 141 -7.27 -21.27 1.03
N LYS A 142 -7.23 -20.04 1.54
CA LYS A 142 -7.66 -19.68 2.91
C LYS A 142 -9.17 -19.66 3.09
N PHE A 143 -9.91 -19.48 1.99
CA PHE A 143 -11.36 -19.44 1.97
C PHE A 143 -11.94 -20.32 0.85
N PRO A 144 -13.21 -20.76 0.96
CA PRO A 144 -13.87 -21.52 -0.09
C PRO A 144 -13.89 -20.77 -1.43
N LEU A 145 -13.67 -21.50 -2.52
CA LEU A 145 -13.75 -20.93 -3.86
C LEU A 145 -15.20 -20.51 -4.15
N ILE A 146 -15.37 -19.26 -4.59
CA ILE A 146 -16.62 -18.68 -5.08
C ILE A 146 -16.38 -18.08 -6.46
N THR A 147 -17.45 -17.73 -7.17
CA THR A 147 -17.32 -17.05 -8.48
C THR A 147 -16.70 -15.66 -8.31
N ASP A 148 -16.10 -15.11 -9.37
CA ASP A 148 -15.58 -13.74 -9.31
C ASP A 148 -16.67 -12.73 -8.95
N ASP A 149 -17.87 -12.87 -9.52
CA ASP A 149 -19.00 -11.97 -9.20
C ASP A 149 -19.39 -12.03 -7.72
N SER A 150 -19.41 -13.24 -7.15
CA SER A 150 -19.63 -13.43 -5.70
C SER A 150 -18.50 -12.86 -4.86
N LEU A 151 -17.24 -12.99 -5.31
CA LEU A 151 -16.07 -12.43 -4.62
C LEU A 151 -16.09 -10.91 -4.65
N LEU A 152 -16.39 -10.29 -5.79
CA LEU A 152 -16.54 -8.84 -5.90
C LEU A 152 -17.68 -8.33 -5.01
N THR A 153 -18.82 -9.03 -4.97
CA THR A 153 -19.93 -8.70 -4.07
C THR A 153 -19.52 -8.82 -2.59
N LEU A 154 -18.69 -9.81 -2.25
CA LEU A 154 -18.16 -9.97 -0.88
C LEU A 154 -17.20 -8.83 -0.52
N ILE A 155 -16.34 -8.41 -1.44
CA ILE A 155 -15.44 -7.26 -1.28
C ILE A 155 -16.25 -6.00 -1.05
N GLU A 156 -17.18 -5.67 -1.95
CA GLU A 156 -18.07 -4.51 -1.79
C GLU A 156 -18.80 -4.53 -0.44
N ARG A 157 -19.39 -5.67 -0.05
CA ARG A 157 -20.16 -5.78 1.20
C ARG A 157 -19.28 -5.61 2.43
N GLN A 158 -18.10 -6.23 2.47
CA GLN A 158 -17.23 -6.13 3.63
C GLN A 158 -16.61 -4.74 3.74
N THR A 159 -16.14 -4.17 2.62
CA THR A 159 -15.55 -2.82 2.57
C THR A 159 -16.59 -1.75 2.90
N PHE A 160 -17.86 -1.94 2.52
CA PHE A 160 -18.96 -1.03 2.90
C PHE A 160 -19.09 -0.84 4.42
N ARG A 161 -18.75 -1.87 5.22
CA ARG A 161 -18.82 -1.80 6.69
C ARG A 161 -17.90 -0.72 7.27
N TYR A 162 -16.80 -0.36 6.59
CA TYR A 162 -15.95 0.76 6.99
C TYR A 162 -16.74 2.08 7.06
N PHE A 163 -17.58 2.32 6.06
CA PHE A 163 -18.36 3.55 5.94
C PHE A 163 -19.71 3.45 6.67
N TRP A 164 -20.25 2.25 6.78
CA TRP A 164 -21.55 2.01 7.37
C TRP A 164 -21.50 1.75 8.88
N ASP A 165 -20.91 0.62 9.29
CA ASP A 165 -20.81 0.18 10.69
C ASP A 165 -19.81 1.07 11.45
N PHE A 166 -18.68 1.38 10.80
CA PHE A 166 -17.59 2.18 11.37
C PHE A 166 -17.66 3.67 11.00
N GLY A 167 -18.74 4.11 10.35
CA GLY A 167 -19.04 5.53 10.18
C GLY A 167 -19.17 6.25 11.53
N HIS A 168 -18.83 7.54 11.58
CA HIS A 168 -18.87 8.28 12.83
C HIS A 168 -20.32 8.38 13.37
N PRO A 169 -20.58 8.08 14.66
CA PRO A 169 -21.95 7.92 15.16
C PRO A 169 -22.74 9.22 15.23
N VAL A 170 -22.11 10.39 15.21
CA VAL A 170 -22.81 11.69 15.22
C VAL A 170 -23.00 12.22 13.80
N SER A 171 -21.92 12.45 13.06
CA SER A 171 -21.97 12.98 11.68
C SER A 171 -22.36 11.97 10.61
N GLY A 172 -22.15 10.67 10.82
CA GLY A 172 -22.26 9.65 9.77
C GLY A 172 -21.11 9.67 8.74
N LEU A 173 -20.15 10.58 8.88
CA LEU A 173 -18.98 10.74 8.00
C LEU A 173 -17.96 9.61 8.21
N ALA A 174 -17.07 9.44 7.22
CA ALA A 174 -15.99 8.46 7.27
C ALA A 174 -14.88 8.92 8.21
N ARG A 175 -14.47 8.04 9.12
CA ARG A 175 -13.23 8.24 9.90
C ARG A 175 -12.03 8.16 8.98
N GLU A 176 -11.02 8.99 9.22
CA GLU A 176 -9.76 8.96 8.46
C GLU A 176 -9.16 7.56 8.43
N ARG A 177 -9.00 6.97 9.62
CA ARG A 177 -8.52 5.60 9.80
C ARG A 177 -9.19 4.92 10.98
N ASN A 178 -9.00 3.61 11.11
CA ASN A 178 -9.54 2.84 12.24
C ASN A 178 -9.02 3.23 13.64
N THR A 179 -7.93 4.00 13.73
CA THR A 179 -7.36 4.50 15.00
C THR A 179 -7.58 6.01 15.24
N SER A 180 -8.40 6.68 14.44
CA SER A 180 -8.54 8.15 14.46
C SER A 180 -9.50 8.71 15.51
N GLY A 181 -10.17 7.87 16.31
CA GLY A 181 -11.18 8.32 17.27
C GLY A 181 -12.32 9.08 16.58
N ASP A 182 -12.45 10.37 16.89
CA ASP A 182 -13.48 11.26 16.33
C ASP A 182 -13.02 12.05 15.09
N VAL A 183 -11.79 11.85 14.59
CA VAL A 183 -11.35 12.52 13.36
C VAL A 183 -12.04 11.89 12.14
N VAL A 184 -12.74 12.72 11.37
CA VAL A 184 -13.35 12.36 10.08
C VAL A 184 -12.69 13.15 8.95
N THR A 185 -12.57 12.54 7.78
CA THR A 185 -11.97 13.14 6.57
C THR A 185 -13.06 13.58 5.61
N SER A 186 -12.93 14.77 5.01
CA SER A 186 -13.92 15.27 4.05
C SER A 186 -13.86 14.52 2.73
N GLY A 187 -12.68 14.34 2.12
CA GLY A 187 -12.56 13.64 0.84
C GLY A 187 -12.84 12.15 0.95
N GLY A 188 -12.31 11.48 1.98
CA GLY A 188 -12.65 10.08 2.27
C GLY A 188 -14.13 9.87 2.61
N SER A 189 -14.81 10.89 3.14
CA SER A 189 -16.28 10.87 3.28
C SER A 189 -17.01 11.01 1.96
N GLY A 190 -16.46 11.79 1.01
CA GLY A 190 -16.94 11.83 -0.37
C GLY A 190 -16.97 10.44 -0.99
N PHE A 191 -15.89 9.69 -0.85
CA PHE A 191 -15.80 8.30 -1.28
C PHE A 191 -16.83 7.42 -0.57
N GLY A 192 -16.93 7.55 0.76
CA GLY A 192 -17.91 6.84 1.58
C GLY A 192 -19.36 7.09 1.15
N ILE A 193 -19.71 8.33 0.79
CA ILE A 193 -21.04 8.69 0.28
C ILE A 193 -21.36 7.95 -1.02
N MET A 194 -20.38 7.81 -1.93
CA MET A 194 -20.57 7.08 -3.19
C MET A 194 -20.85 5.59 -2.97
N THR A 195 -20.47 5.02 -1.83
CA THR A 195 -20.77 3.61 -1.50
C THR A 195 -22.24 3.37 -1.15
N ILE A 196 -22.98 4.41 -0.74
CA ILE A 196 -24.38 4.27 -0.29
C ILE A 196 -25.31 3.87 -1.46
N PRO A 197 -25.27 4.53 -2.64
CA PRO A 197 -25.98 4.05 -3.83
C PRO A 197 -25.65 2.59 -4.17
N VAL A 198 -24.37 2.19 -4.11
CA VAL A 198 -23.94 0.81 -4.37
C VAL A 198 -24.60 -0.16 -3.40
N ALA A 199 -24.54 0.14 -2.09
CA ALA A 199 -25.09 -0.70 -1.05
C ALA A 199 -26.62 -0.88 -1.18
N ILE A 200 -27.33 0.15 -1.66
CA ILE A 200 -28.77 0.05 -1.96
C ILE A 200 -28.99 -0.82 -3.20
N ASN A 201 -28.27 -0.58 -4.31
CA ASN A 201 -28.39 -1.36 -5.55
C ASN A 201 -28.05 -2.85 -5.35
N ARG A 202 -27.11 -3.15 -4.45
CA ARG A 202 -26.68 -4.51 -4.10
C ARG A 202 -27.47 -5.13 -2.95
N ASN A 203 -28.51 -4.44 -2.47
CA ASN A 203 -29.38 -4.88 -1.36
C ASN A 203 -28.61 -5.21 -0.07
N PHE A 204 -27.55 -4.47 0.23
CA PHE A 204 -26.87 -4.52 1.53
C PHE A 204 -27.65 -3.73 2.59
N ILE A 205 -28.29 -2.65 2.15
CA ILE A 205 -29.20 -1.82 2.94
C ILE A 205 -30.43 -1.47 2.10
N THR A 206 -31.50 -1.05 2.75
CA THR A 206 -32.68 -0.49 2.07
C THR A 206 -32.43 0.95 1.63
N ARG A 207 -33.20 1.42 0.64
CA ARG A 207 -33.16 2.84 0.22
C ARG A 207 -33.51 3.79 1.36
N ALA A 208 -34.43 3.40 2.24
CA ALA A 208 -34.84 4.21 3.38
C ALA A 208 -33.71 4.38 4.41
N GLU A 209 -32.97 3.31 4.71
CA GLU A 209 -31.78 3.38 5.57
C GLU A 209 -30.70 4.27 4.94
N GLY A 210 -30.46 4.10 3.63
CA GLY A 210 -29.51 4.93 2.90
C GLY A 210 -29.89 6.42 2.89
N LEU A 211 -31.18 6.73 2.69
CA LEU A 211 -31.70 8.10 2.77
C LEU A 211 -31.47 8.70 4.17
N ALA A 212 -31.83 7.97 5.23
CA ALA A 212 -31.63 8.43 6.60
C ALA A 212 -30.15 8.68 6.93
N ARG A 213 -29.22 7.85 6.42
CA ARG A 213 -27.79 8.10 6.54
C ARG A 213 -27.36 9.36 5.79
N MET A 214 -27.87 9.56 4.57
CA MET A 214 -27.55 10.75 3.77
C MET A 214 -28.07 12.04 4.40
N GLU A 215 -29.29 12.04 4.94
CA GLU A 215 -29.86 13.19 5.67
C GLU A 215 -29.01 13.54 6.90
N LYS A 216 -28.51 12.54 7.62
CA LYS A 216 -27.57 12.74 8.74
C LYS A 216 -26.25 13.37 8.30
N ILE A 217 -25.63 12.83 7.25
CA ILE A 217 -24.37 13.34 6.69
C ILE A 217 -24.53 14.78 6.20
N VAL A 218 -25.52 15.02 5.34
CA VAL A 218 -25.76 16.34 4.74
C VAL A 218 -26.19 17.34 5.81
N GLY A 219 -27.02 16.94 6.77
CA GLY A 219 -27.41 17.76 7.91
C GLY A 219 -26.21 18.19 8.74
N PHE A 220 -25.27 17.29 9.03
CA PHE A 220 -24.03 17.63 9.74
C PHE A 220 -23.14 18.58 8.92
N LEU A 221 -22.91 18.28 7.64
CA LEU A 221 -22.08 19.11 6.76
C LEU A 221 -22.65 20.53 6.58
N LYS A 222 -23.98 20.63 6.46
CA LYS A 222 -24.68 21.92 6.30
C LYS A 222 -24.68 22.72 7.59
N ASN A 223 -25.11 22.11 8.70
CA ASN A 223 -25.48 22.85 9.91
C ASN A 223 -24.40 22.85 11.01
N THR A 224 -23.44 21.92 10.96
CA THR A 224 -22.49 21.71 12.07
C THR A 224 -21.03 21.88 11.64
N ALA A 225 -20.65 21.34 10.49
CA ALA A 225 -19.27 21.42 10.01
C ALA A 225 -18.85 22.86 9.73
N VAL A 226 -17.69 23.25 10.26
CA VAL A 226 -17.03 24.52 9.93
C VAL A 226 -16.57 24.48 8.48
N LYS A 227 -16.85 25.56 7.77
CA LYS A 227 -16.47 25.78 6.37
C LYS A 227 -15.70 27.09 6.27
N VAL A 228 -14.73 27.16 5.38
CA VAL A 228 -14.00 28.39 5.05
C VAL A 228 -14.23 28.65 3.58
N LYS A 229 -14.89 29.77 3.25
CA LYS A 229 -15.22 30.13 1.86
C LYS A 229 -16.05 29.05 1.15
N GLY A 230 -16.98 28.48 1.91
CA GLY A 230 -17.82 27.34 1.50
C GLY A 230 -17.11 25.99 1.40
N ALA A 231 -15.79 25.97 1.29
CA ALA A 231 -14.98 24.75 1.26
C ALA A 231 -14.79 24.15 2.67
N PHE A 232 -14.53 22.85 2.70
CA PHE A 232 -14.33 22.06 3.91
C PHE A 232 -12.83 21.90 4.20
N PRO A 233 -12.43 21.75 5.47
CA PRO A 233 -11.07 21.34 5.80
C PRO A 233 -10.84 19.88 5.42
N HIS A 234 -9.57 19.47 5.39
CA HIS A 234 -9.17 18.07 5.23
C HIS A 234 -9.77 17.20 6.36
N TRP A 235 -9.54 17.59 7.63
CA TRP A 235 -10.06 16.90 8.80
C TRP A 235 -11.05 17.75 9.61
N LEU A 236 -12.10 17.07 10.07
CA LEU A 236 -13.11 17.59 10.99
C LEU A 236 -13.15 16.70 12.24
N ASN A 237 -13.54 17.28 13.37
CA ASN A 237 -14.06 16.50 14.48
C ASN A 237 -15.50 16.04 14.13
N GLY A 238 -15.72 14.74 14.04
CA GLY A 238 -16.99 14.14 13.64
C GLY A 238 -18.14 14.33 14.63
N ALA A 239 -17.85 14.74 15.87
CA ALA A 239 -18.86 15.04 16.88
C ALA A 239 -19.26 16.53 16.87
N THR A 240 -18.29 17.43 16.68
CA THR A 240 -18.52 18.88 16.84
C THR A 240 -18.53 19.67 15.54
N GLY A 241 -18.00 19.11 14.45
CA GLY A 241 -17.81 19.82 13.17
C GLY A 241 -16.65 20.81 13.17
N ALA A 242 -15.85 20.89 14.24
CA ALA A 242 -14.70 21.78 14.30
C ALA A 242 -13.58 21.30 13.36
N ILE A 243 -12.82 22.26 12.79
CA ILE A 243 -11.61 21.97 12.03
C ILE A 243 -10.59 21.28 12.94
N ILE A 244 -10.02 20.16 12.48
CA ILE A 244 -8.82 19.57 13.06
C ILE A 244 -7.68 19.87 12.07
N PRO A 245 -6.67 20.67 12.45
CA PRO A 245 -5.57 20.98 11.54
C PRO A 245 -4.84 19.72 11.09
N PHE A 246 -4.67 19.55 9.78
CA PHE A 246 -3.89 18.45 9.20
C PHE A 246 -2.38 18.66 9.44
N SER A 247 -1.95 19.91 9.45
CA SER A 247 -0.60 20.32 9.84
C SER A 247 -0.64 21.66 10.58
N THR A 248 0.52 22.15 11.02
CA THR A 248 0.60 23.47 11.64
C THR A 248 0.02 24.56 10.74
N ASN A 249 0.23 24.53 9.43
CA ASN A 249 -0.21 25.58 8.50
C ASN A 249 -1.47 25.25 7.71
N ASP A 250 -1.96 24.02 7.84
CA ASP A 250 -3.19 23.56 7.21
C ASP A 250 -4.31 23.41 8.26
N ASN A 251 -4.95 24.54 8.55
CA ASN A 251 -6.02 24.69 9.54
C ASN A 251 -7.26 25.38 8.95
N GLY A 252 -7.42 25.34 7.63
CA GLY A 252 -8.43 26.07 6.89
C GLY A 252 -9.17 25.17 5.90
N ALA A 253 -9.55 25.73 4.75
CA ALA A 253 -10.11 24.96 3.65
C ALA A 253 -9.03 24.17 2.91
N ASP A 254 -9.40 22.94 2.54
CA ASP A 254 -8.71 22.09 1.56
C ASP A 254 -9.66 21.91 0.36
N LEU A 255 -9.31 22.50 -0.77
CA LEU A 255 -10.14 22.50 -1.96
C LEU A 255 -10.16 21.15 -2.68
N VAL A 256 -9.09 20.36 -2.57
CA VAL A 256 -8.98 19.05 -3.20
C VAL A 256 -9.87 18.06 -2.45
N GLU A 257 -9.79 18.03 -1.12
CA GLU A 257 -10.67 17.20 -0.29
C GLU A 257 -12.14 17.62 -0.43
N THR A 258 -12.40 18.92 -0.52
CA THR A 258 -13.73 19.46 -0.84
C THR A 258 -14.24 18.93 -2.18
N SER A 259 -13.37 18.81 -3.18
CA SER A 259 -13.76 18.31 -4.51
C SER A 259 -14.16 16.84 -4.48
N TYR A 260 -13.46 16.00 -3.72
CA TYR A 260 -13.86 14.60 -3.51
C TYR A 260 -15.18 14.49 -2.76
N LEU A 261 -15.38 15.31 -1.72
CA LEU A 261 -16.65 15.39 -1.00
C LEU A 261 -17.81 15.76 -1.92
N MET A 262 -17.64 16.79 -2.74
CA MET A 262 -18.68 17.27 -3.67
C MET A 262 -18.97 16.27 -4.78
N MET A 263 -17.96 15.55 -5.27
CA MET A 263 -18.16 14.44 -6.20
C MET A 263 -19.10 13.38 -5.61
N GLY A 264 -18.88 13.01 -4.34
CA GLY A 264 -19.76 12.06 -3.64
C GLY A 264 -21.17 12.59 -3.43
N LEU A 265 -21.31 13.83 -2.94
CA LEU A 265 -22.61 14.46 -2.69
C LEU A 265 -23.44 14.58 -3.98
N LEU A 266 -22.84 15.06 -5.08
CA LEU A 266 -23.53 15.18 -6.36
C LEU A 266 -23.93 13.80 -6.91
N THR A 267 -23.09 12.77 -6.75
CA THR A 267 -23.45 11.39 -7.11
C THR A 267 -24.68 10.92 -6.33
N ALA A 268 -24.72 11.15 -5.01
CA ALA A 268 -25.88 10.80 -4.19
C ALA A 268 -27.13 11.63 -4.56
N ARG A 269 -26.98 12.91 -4.89
CA ARG A 269 -28.08 13.77 -5.35
C ARG A 269 -28.78 13.18 -6.57
N GLN A 270 -28.03 12.69 -7.54
CA GLN A 270 -28.58 12.07 -8.75
C GLN A 270 -29.27 10.73 -8.46
N TYR A 271 -28.81 10.00 -7.43
CA TYR A 271 -29.38 8.72 -7.03
C TYR A 271 -30.70 8.87 -6.25
N PHE A 272 -30.75 9.82 -5.31
CA PHE A 272 -31.94 10.13 -4.51
C PHE A 272 -32.88 11.08 -5.27
N ASN A 273 -33.45 10.59 -6.37
CA ASN A 273 -34.26 11.34 -7.34
C ASN A 273 -35.79 11.18 -7.18
N GLY A 274 -36.26 10.57 -6.09
CA GLY A 274 -37.68 10.42 -5.79
C GLY A 274 -38.40 11.77 -5.62
N SER A 275 -39.69 11.81 -5.96
CA SER A 275 -40.53 13.01 -5.86
C SER A 275 -41.04 13.29 -4.44
N GLY A 276 -40.71 12.44 -3.46
CA GLY A 276 -41.05 12.63 -2.05
C GLY A 276 -40.34 13.84 -1.44
N THR A 277 -40.93 14.38 -0.37
CA THR A 277 -40.41 15.58 0.32
C THR A 277 -39.01 15.37 0.90
N ALA A 278 -38.73 14.19 1.48
CA ALA A 278 -37.44 13.86 2.07
C ALA A 278 -36.30 13.87 1.04
N GLU A 279 -36.42 13.10 -0.05
CA GLU A 279 -35.41 13.09 -1.12
C GLU A 279 -35.28 14.46 -1.81
N THR A 280 -36.39 15.20 -1.96
CA THR A 280 -36.34 16.57 -2.50
C THR A 280 -35.57 17.51 -1.57
N SER A 281 -35.79 17.43 -0.26
CA SER A 281 -35.04 18.22 0.73
C SER A 281 -33.57 17.87 0.73
N LEU A 282 -33.23 16.58 0.68
CA LEU A 282 -31.84 16.12 0.58
C LEU A 282 -31.14 16.72 -0.66
N ARG A 283 -31.78 16.65 -1.84
CA ARG A 283 -31.21 17.23 -3.07
C ARG A 283 -30.99 18.74 -2.96
N ASN A 284 -31.96 19.47 -2.39
CA ASN A 284 -31.85 20.91 -2.19
C ASN A 284 -30.71 21.27 -1.23
N ASP A 285 -30.51 20.48 -0.16
CA ASP A 285 -29.44 20.71 0.79
C ASP A 285 -28.06 20.41 0.20
N ILE A 286 -27.95 19.38 -0.66
CA ILE A 286 -26.74 19.11 -1.43
C ILE A 286 -26.44 20.25 -2.40
N ASN A 287 -27.45 20.76 -3.12
CA ASN A 287 -27.27 21.93 -4.00
C ASN A 287 -26.75 23.13 -3.22
N ALA A 288 -27.36 23.44 -2.08
CA ALA A 288 -26.91 24.54 -1.22
C ALA A 288 -25.47 24.37 -0.73
N LEU A 289 -25.02 23.14 -0.44
CA LEU A 289 -23.62 22.89 -0.09
C LEU A 289 -22.67 23.15 -1.28
N TYR A 290 -22.99 22.62 -2.46
CA TYR A 290 -22.15 22.75 -3.65
C TYR A 290 -22.09 24.19 -4.18
N GLU A 291 -23.23 24.86 -4.26
CA GLU A 291 -23.36 26.24 -4.74
C GLU A 291 -22.70 27.27 -3.80
N ASN A 292 -22.45 26.92 -2.55
CA ASN A 292 -21.76 27.82 -1.61
C ASN A 292 -20.24 27.69 -1.64
N VAL A 293 -19.66 26.68 -2.32
CA VAL A 293 -18.20 26.57 -2.43
C VAL A 293 -17.69 27.69 -3.34
N GLU A 294 -16.91 28.62 -2.78
CA GLU A 294 -16.35 29.77 -3.51
C GLU A 294 -15.13 29.37 -4.34
N TRP A 295 -15.26 28.51 -5.37
CA TRP A 295 -14.10 28.00 -6.13
C TRP A 295 -13.24 29.12 -6.74
N ASP A 296 -13.86 30.21 -7.18
CA ASP A 296 -13.18 31.38 -7.72
C ASP A 296 -12.33 32.12 -6.68
N TRP A 297 -12.68 32.06 -5.38
CA TRP A 297 -11.85 32.57 -4.28
C TRP A 297 -10.47 31.90 -4.24
N PHE A 298 -10.41 30.60 -4.53
CA PHE A 298 -9.19 29.81 -4.52
C PHE A 298 -8.23 30.11 -5.67
N ARG A 299 -8.54 31.11 -6.50
CA ARG A 299 -7.61 31.69 -7.47
C ARG A 299 -6.66 32.72 -6.88
N ASN A 300 -6.72 32.99 -5.57
CA ASN A 300 -5.84 33.93 -4.86
C ASN A 300 -5.67 35.27 -5.63
N GLY A 301 -6.74 36.06 -5.68
CA GLY A 301 -6.74 37.33 -6.41
C GLY A 301 -6.95 37.18 -7.92
N GLY A 302 -7.62 36.12 -8.37
CA GLY A 302 -8.02 35.94 -9.77
C GLY A 302 -6.92 35.39 -10.69
N GLN A 303 -5.90 34.75 -10.15
CA GLN A 303 -4.87 34.08 -10.96
C GLN A 303 -5.48 32.95 -11.81
N ASP A 304 -4.76 32.54 -12.85
CA ASP A 304 -5.13 31.41 -13.69
C ASP A 304 -4.62 30.08 -13.11
N VAL A 305 -4.90 29.83 -11.84
CA VAL A 305 -4.59 28.57 -11.14
C VAL A 305 -5.45 28.47 -9.89
N LEU A 306 -5.82 27.25 -9.48
CA LEU A 306 -6.43 27.01 -8.17
C LEU A 306 -5.36 26.72 -7.12
N TYR A 307 -5.54 27.25 -5.91
CA TYR A 307 -4.72 26.92 -4.75
C TYR A 307 -5.42 25.85 -3.91
N TRP A 308 -4.62 24.90 -3.44
CA TRP A 308 -5.11 23.77 -2.66
C TRP A 308 -5.69 24.22 -1.32
N HIS A 309 -5.03 25.15 -0.63
CA HIS A 309 -5.38 25.53 0.73
C HIS A 309 -5.61 27.03 0.89
N TYR A 310 -6.52 27.39 1.79
CA TYR A 310 -6.69 28.74 2.30
C TYR A 310 -7.07 28.71 3.78
N SER A 311 -6.41 29.52 4.60
CA SER A 311 -6.70 29.67 6.02
C SER A 311 -7.17 31.08 6.35
N THR A 312 -8.18 31.22 7.21
CA THR A 312 -8.71 32.53 7.62
C THR A 312 -7.66 33.35 8.37
N ASP A 313 -6.89 32.73 9.27
CA ASP A 313 -5.87 33.41 10.08
C ASP A 313 -4.50 33.47 9.39
N LYS A 314 -4.21 32.54 8.46
CA LYS A 314 -2.88 32.43 7.81
C LYS A 314 -2.87 32.78 6.33
N GLY A 315 -4.02 33.06 5.73
CA GLY A 315 -4.15 33.33 4.31
C GLY A 315 -3.64 32.18 3.44
N TRP A 316 -2.76 32.51 2.51
CA TRP A 316 -2.19 31.58 1.52
C TRP A 316 -0.85 30.98 1.94
N ILE A 317 -0.56 30.85 3.25
CA ILE A 317 0.77 30.44 3.74
C ILE A 317 1.24 29.09 3.20
N MET A 318 0.31 28.16 2.95
CA MET A 318 0.61 26.85 2.32
C MET A 318 1.12 27.01 0.89
N ASN A 319 0.70 28.08 0.19
CA ASN A 319 1.17 28.50 -1.13
C ASN A 319 1.33 27.35 -2.14
N MET A 320 0.32 26.50 -2.22
CA MET A 320 0.34 25.28 -3.05
C MET A 320 -0.63 25.41 -4.23
N PRO A 321 -0.19 25.93 -5.39
CA PRO A 321 -0.99 25.91 -6.60
C PRO A 321 -1.15 24.47 -7.10
N VAL A 322 -2.38 24.06 -7.41
CA VAL A 322 -2.71 22.72 -7.91
C VAL A 322 -2.38 22.66 -9.40
N ARG A 323 -1.38 21.85 -9.76
CA ARG A 323 -0.93 21.69 -11.15
C ARG A 323 -0.89 20.21 -11.50
N GLY A 324 -1.35 19.87 -12.69
CA GLY A 324 -1.36 18.49 -13.16
C GLY A 324 0.00 18.07 -13.74
N TRP A 325 0.18 16.79 -14.02
CA TRP A 325 -0.78 15.71 -13.78
C TRP A 325 -0.64 15.12 -12.37
N ASN A 326 -1.77 14.97 -11.68
CA ASN A 326 -1.88 14.28 -10.39
C ASN A 326 -3.36 13.90 -10.11
N GLU A 327 -3.71 13.55 -8.88
CA GLU A 327 -5.05 13.12 -8.44
C GLU A 327 -6.15 14.19 -8.53
N CYS A 328 -5.81 15.47 -8.73
CA CYS A 328 -6.68 16.62 -8.47
C CYS A 328 -7.51 17.10 -9.69
N LEU A 329 -7.63 16.30 -10.76
CA LEU A 329 -8.37 16.70 -11.97
C LEU A 329 -9.81 17.15 -11.66
N ILE A 330 -10.51 16.40 -10.79
CA ILE A 330 -11.90 16.66 -10.40
C ILE A 330 -12.07 18.03 -9.72
N THR A 331 -11.03 18.58 -9.09
CA THR A 331 -11.05 19.92 -8.49
C THR A 331 -11.30 20.99 -9.55
N TYR A 332 -10.63 20.90 -10.69
CA TYR A 332 -10.83 21.84 -11.80
C TYR A 332 -12.17 21.61 -12.52
N ILE A 333 -12.60 20.35 -12.67
CA ILE A 333 -13.91 20.05 -13.25
C ILE A 333 -15.03 20.66 -12.39
N LEU A 334 -15.03 20.42 -11.09
CA LEU A 334 -16.06 20.94 -10.19
C LEU A 334 -16.04 22.47 -10.10
N ALA A 335 -14.86 23.08 -10.11
CA ALA A 335 -14.72 24.53 -10.16
C ALA A 335 -15.31 25.12 -11.45
N ALA A 336 -15.05 24.52 -12.62
CA ALA A 336 -15.63 24.99 -13.89
C ALA A 336 -17.14 24.70 -14.00
N SER A 337 -17.62 23.71 -13.26
CA SER A 337 -19.02 23.30 -13.23
C SER A 337 -19.86 24.14 -12.26
N SER A 338 -19.25 24.96 -11.40
CA SER A 338 -19.99 25.72 -10.39
C SER A 338 -20.88 26.80 -11.03
N PRO A 339 -22.19 26.82 -10.74
CA PRO A 339 -23.11 27.82 -11.31
C PRO A 339 -23.02 29.18 -10.61
N THR A 340 -22.37 29.26 -9.45
CA THR A 340 -22.31 30.45 -8.58
C THR A 340 -20.91 31.03 -8.46
N HIS A 341 -19.90 30.16 -8.41
CA HIS A 341 -18.50 30.50 -8.12
C HIS A 341 -17.55 29.84 -9.13
N GLY A 342 -17.92 29.87 -10.41
CA GLY A 342 -17.19 29.22 -11.48
C GLY A 342 -15.84 29.85 -11.81
N ILE A 343 -14.97 29.05 -12.44
CA ILE A 343 -13.67 29.52 -12.97
C ILE A 343 -13.71 29.67 -14.50
N PRO A 344 -12.96 30.63 -15.08
CA PRO A 344 -12.77 30.67 -16.53
C PRO A 344 -11.87 29.53 -17.01
N VAL A 345 -12.02 29.14 -18.28
CA VAL A 345 -11.21 28.07 -18.92
C VAL A 345 -9.70 28.31 -18.84
N SER A 346 -9.27 29.58 -18.76
CA SER A 346 -7.85 29.95 -18.61
C SER A 346 -7.22 29.37 -17.34
N VAL A 347 -7.99 29.22 -16.25
CA VAL A 347 -7.52 28.63 -14.99
C VAL A 347 -7.15 27.16 -15.19
N TYR A 348 -7.94 26.41 -15.97
CA TYR A 348 -7.61 25.03 -16.34
C TYR A 348 -6.41 24.98 -17.30
N GLN A 349 -6.43 25.77 -18.38
CA GLN A 349 -5.39 25.73 -19.41
C GLN A 349 -4.00 26.15 -18.88
N ASN A 350 -3.92 27.26 -18.15
CA ASN A 350 -2.65 27.83 -17.65
C ASN A 350 -2.24 27.25 -16.29
N GLY A 351 -3.22 26.91 -15.45
CA GLY A 351 -3.02 26.41 -14.10
C GLY A 351 -2.78 24.92 -14.07
N TRP A 352 -3.85 24.15 -14.31
CA TRP A 352 -3.85 22.69 -14.30
C TRP A 352 -2.96 22.11 -15.39
N ALA A 353 -3.28 22.41 -16.66
CA ALA A 353 -2.63 21.79 -17.81
C ALA A 353 -1.29 22.45 -18.17
N GLY A 354 -1.02 23.65 -17.68
CA GLY A 354 0.20 24.41 -18.01
C GLY A 354 0.42 24.57 -19.52
N ASN A 355 -0.65 24.58 -20.32
CA ASN A 355 -0.62 24.50 -21.78
C ASN A 355 0.20 23.31 -22.32
N GLY A 356 0.16 22.18 -21.63
CA GLY A 356 0.91 20.96 -21.94
C GLY A 356 2.36 20.95 -21.44
N ASN A 357 2.83 22.00 -20.77
CA ASN A 357 4.22 22.13 -20.30
C ASN A 357 4.41 21.63 -18.86
N ASN A 358 5.63 21.81 -18.32
CA ASN A 358 5.97 21.57 -16.90
C ASN A 358 5.68 20.15 -16.40
N GLY A 359 5.81 19.14 -17.26
CA GLY A 359 5.56 17.74 -16.90
C GLY A 359 4.09 17.32 -16.94
N PHE A 360 3.20 18.15 -17.51
CA PHE A 360 1.80 17.77 -17.75
C PHE A 360 1.70 16.70 -18.85
N VAL A 361 2.12 17.03 -20.08
CA VAL A 361 2.25 16.03 -21.16
C VAL A 361 3.56 15.27 -20.98
N ASN A 362 3.48 13.94 -20.95
CA ASN A 362 4.62 13.04 -20.82
C ASN A 362 5.05 12.49 -22.18
N GLY A 363 4.29 11.54 -22.73
CA GLY A 363 4.54 10.90 -24.03
C GLY A 363 5.68 9.88 -24.07
N ASN A 364 6.39 9.63 -22.96
CA ASN A 364 7.46 8.65 -22.90
C ASN A 364 6.95 7.22 -22.70
N SER A 365 7.80 6.23 -22.99
CA SER A 365 7.51 4.80 -22.82
C SER A 365 8.16 4.23 -21.57
N TYR A 366 7.37 3.62 -20.70
CA TYR A 366 7.80 2.89 -19.51
C TYR A 366 7.27 1.46 -19.57
N GLN A 367 8.10 0.45 -19.30
CA GLN A 367 7.69 -0.96 -19.43
C GLN A 367 7.08 -1.30 -20.81
N GLY A 368 7.56 -0.62 -21.87
CA GLY A 368 7.05 -0.77 -23.24
C GLY A 368 5.69 -0.10 -23.51
N ILE A 369 5.18 0.73 -22.60
CA ILE A 369 3.87 1.38 -22.68
C ILE A 369 4.05 2.90 -22.67
N VAL A 370 3.46 3.60 -23.64
CA VAL A 370 3.47 5.07 -23.69
C VAL A 370 2.52 5.63 -22.64
N LEU A 371 3.01 6.50 -21.76
CA LEU A 371 2.22 7.21 -20.78
C LEU A 371 1.86 8.62 -21.31
N PRO A 372 0.57 8.96 -21.51
CA PRO A 372 0.18 10.27 -22.05
C PRO A 372 0.56 11.45 -21.14
N LEU A 373 0.21 11.40 -19.87
CA LEU A 373 0.35 12.51 -18.92
C LEU A 373 1.15 12.14 -17.68
N GLY A 374 1.76 13.15 -17.06
CA GLY A 374 2.33 13.10 -15.72
C GLY A 374 3.78 12.68 -15.58
N PRO A 375 4.25 12.45 -14.35
CA PRO A 375 5.67 12.25 -14.08
C PRO A 375 6.17 10.91 -14.65
N ASP A 376 7.47 10.69 -14.56
CA ASP A 376 8.07 9.40 -14.91
C ASP A 376 7.38 8.24 -14.19
N TYR A 377 7.01 7.20 -14.95
CA TYR A 377 6.20 6.07 -14.48
C TYR A 377 4.82 6.42 -13.88
N GLY A 378 4.34 7.65 -14.04
CA GLY A 378 2.99 8.11 -13.69
C GLY A 378 2.76 8.50 -12.23
N GLY A 379 3.56 7.99 -11.29
CA GLY A 379 3.42 8.28 -9.86
C GLY A 379 2.68 7.18 -9.09
N PRO A 380 2.15 7.49 -7.89
CA PRO A 380 1.29 6.57 -7.13
C PRO A 380 -0.02 6.30 -7.89
N LEU A 381 -0.51 5.05 -7.83
CA LEU A 381 -1.60 4.63 -8.71
C LEU A 381 -2.96 5.26 -8.38
N PHE A 382 -3.15 5.81 -7.17
CA PHE A 382 -4.38 6.52 -6.80
C PHE A 382 -4.68 7.75 -7.66
N PHE A 383 -3.69 8.28 -8.40
CA PHE A 383 -3.88 9.33 -9.41
C PHE A 383 -4.92 8.94 -10.46
N GLU A 384 -5.06 7.65 -10.75
CA GLU A 384 -6.03 7.12 -11.72
C GLU A 384 -7.34 6.68 -11.06
N HIS A 385 -7.51 6.90 -9.76
CA HIS A 385 -8.68 6.46 -9.00
C HIS A 385 -9.55 7.63 -8.56
N TYR A 386 -9.02 8.57 -7.76
CA TYR A 386 -9.86 9.49 -6.99
C TYR A 386 -10.75 10.37 -7.88
N SER A 387 -10.18 11.06 -8.87
CA SER A 387 -10.97 11.86 -9.81
C SER A 387 -11.90 11.00 -10.69
N PHE A 388 -11.54 9.75 -10.94
CA PHE A 388 -12.25 8.83 -11.83
C PHE A 388 -13.25 7.91 -11.12
N MET A 389 -13.48 8.08 -9.82
CA MET A 389 -14.59 7.42 -9.15
C MET A 389 -15.94 7.93 -9.65
N GLY A 390 -16.03 9.25 -9.90
CA GLY A 390 -17.19 9.90 -10.51
C GLY A 390 -17.01 10.16 -12.01
N MET A 391 -15.85 10.69 -12.43
CA MET A 391 -15.60 10.93 -13.85
C MET A 391 -15.42 9.62 -14.60
N ASN A 392 -16.18 9.42 -15.67
CA ASN A 392 -16.02 8.25 -16.52
C ASN A 392 -14.83 8.46 -17.48
N PRO A 393 -13.74 7.69 -17.43
CA PRO A 393 -12.64 7.88 -18.37
C PRO A 393 -12.96 7.34 -19.78
N ASN A 394 -13.99 6.50 -19.92
CA ASN A 394 -14.27 5.78 -21.17
C ASN A 394 -14.78 6.71 -22.26
N GLY A 395 -13.98 6.89 -23.32
CA GLY A 395 -14.28 7.80 -24.42
C GLY A 395 -14.12 9.28 -24.05
N LEU A 396 -13.61 9.59 -22.86
CA LEU A 396 -13.31 10.94 -22.42
C LEU A 396 -11.97 11.41 -22.98
N ASN A 397 -11.99 12.55 -23.66
CA ASN A 397 -10.81 13.18 -24.25
C ASN A 397 -10.88 14.69 -24.03
N ASP A 398 -9.71 15.32 -23.99
CA ASP A 398 -9.56 16.76 -24.16
C ASP A 398 -8.43 17.06 -25.16
N ALA A 399 -7.90 18.29 -25.12
CA ALA A 399 -6.80 18.71 -25.99
C ALA A 399 -5.46 17.96 -25.73
N TYR A 400 -5.32 17.27 -24.60
CA TYR A 400 -4.04 16.72 -24.13
C TYR A 400 -4.00 15.20 -24.13
N ALA A 401 -5.10 14.52 -23.78
CA ALA A 401 -5.10 13.07 -23.67
C ALA A 401 -6.45 12.39 -23.90
N SER A 402 -6.38 11.11 -24.24
CA SER A 402 -7.46 10.17 -24.00
C SER A 402 -7.35 9.64 -22.57
N TYR A 403 -8.34 9.92 -21.73
CA TYR A 403 -8.31 9.54 -20.32
C TYR A 403 -8.48 8.04 -20.10
N ALA A 404 -9.20 7.34 -21.00
CA ALA A 404 -9.20 5.88 -21.04
C ALA A 404 -7.81 5.28 -21.30
N THR A 405 -7.02 5.96 -22.14
CA THR A 405 -5.63 5.54 -22.41
C THR A 405 -4.73 5.85 -21.23
N GLN A 406 -4.89 7.03 -20.61
CA GLN A 406 -4.13 7.45 -19.43
C GLN A 406 -4.28 6.47 -18.27
N THR A 407 -5.52 6.22 -17.82
CA THR A 407 -5.78 5.36 -16.65
C THR A 407 -5.28 3.94 -16.89
N ARG A 408 -5.58 3.37 -18.07
CA ARG A 408 -5.14 2.02 -18.44
C ARG A 408 -3.62 1.90 -18.51
N ASN A 409 -2.94 2.85 -19.15
CA ASN A 409 -1.50 2.75 -19.35
C ASN A 409 -0.74 2.95 -18.04
N HIS A 410 -1.16 3.89 -17.18
CA HIS A 410 -0.54 4.04 -15.87
C HIS A 410 -0.75 2.79 -14.99
N SER A 411 -1.96 2.21 -14.95
CA SER A 411 -2.20 0.94 -14.24
C SER A 411 -1.32 -0.20 -14.75
N LEU A 412 -1.16 -0.37 -16.07
CA LEU A 412 -0.29 -1.40 -16.64
C LEU A 412 1.19 -1.14 -16.41
N ILE A 413 1.65 0.11 -16.39
CA ILE A 413 3.04 0.46 -16.06
C ILE A 413 3.35 0.06 -14.61
N ASN A 414 2.44 0.36 -13.68
CA ASN A 414 2.56 -0.03 -12.27
C ASN A 414 2.59 -1.57 -12.12
N TYR A 415 1.65 -2.28 -12.78
CA TYR A 415 1.61 -3.74 -12.84
C TYR A 415 2.90 -4.36 -13.41
N ASN A 416 3.37 -3.87 -14.57
CA ASN A 416 4.55 -4.39 -15.25
C ASN A 416 5.82 -4.12 -14.44
N TYR A 417 5.94 -2.95 -13.79
CA TYR A 417 7.04 -2.67 -12.88
C TYR A 417 7.07 -3.68 -11.71
N CYS A 418 5.93 -3.92 -11.06
CA CYS A 418 5.85 -4.89 -9.96
C CYS A 418 6.17 -6.31 -10.43
N THR A 419 5.69 -6.70 -11.62
CA THR A 419 5.94 -8.02 -12.21
C THR A 419 7.41 -8.21 -12.58
N ALA A 420 8.06 -7.18 -13.13
CA ALA A 420 9.48 -7.18 -13.44
C ALA A 420 10.36 -7.17 -12.19
N ASN A 421 9.87 -6.56 -11.10
CA ASN A 421 10.49 -6.53 -9.78
C ASN A 421 12.00 -6.18 -9.81
N PRO A 422 12.38 -4.99 -10.32
CA PRO A 422 13.79 -4.64 -10.52
C PRO A 422 14.58 -4.56 -9.19
N LYS A 423 13.89 -4.39 -8.06
CA LYS A 423 14.50 -4.39 -6.71
C LYS A 423 14.57 -5.77 -6.06
N GLY A 424 14.01 -6.81 -6.68
CA GLY A 424 14.02 -8.18 -6.14
C GLY A 424 13.27 -8.32 -4.82
N TRP A 425 12.22 -7.53 -4.58
CA TRP A 425 11.40 -7.64 -3.38
C TRP A 425 10.67 -8.97 -3.32
N TYR A 426 10.72 -9.63 -2.16
CA TYR A 426 10.03 -10.90 -2.01
C TYR A 426 8.52 -10.72 -2.13
N GLY A 427 7.88 -11.58 -2.94
CA GLY A 427 6.43 -11.65 -3.08
C GLY A 427 5.83 -10.87 -4.25
N TYR A 428 6.57 -9.93 -4.85
CA TYR A 428 6.12 -9.21 -6.04
C TYR A 428 5.97 -10.21 -7.21
N SER A 429 4.84 -10.17 -7.91
CA SER A 429 4.53 -11.09 -9.01
C SER A 429 3.37 -10.58 -9.87
N ASP A 430 3.03 -11.34 -10.91
CA ASP A 430 1.87 -11.11 -11.78
C ASP A 430 0.51 -11.20 -11.06
N SER A 431 0.52 -11.65 -9.79
CA SER A 431 -0.64 -11.84 -8.93
C SER A 431 -0.53 -11.07 -7.62
N CYS A 432 0.54 -10.31 -7.39
CA CYS A 432 0.81 -9.57 -6.16
C CYS A 432 1.54 -8.27 -6.53
N TRP A 433 0.77 -7.22 -6.76
CA TRP A 433 1.21 -5.96 -7.36
C TRP A 433 0.34 -4.78 -6.92
N GLY A 434 0.85 -3.56 -7.10
CA GLY A 434 0.11 -2.35 -6.80
C GLY A 434 0.87 -1.46 -5.83
N LEU A 435 1.45 -0.40 -6.38
CA LEU A 435 2.16 0.64 -5.64
C LEU A 435 1.33 1.91 -5.62
N THR A 436 0.93 2.36 -4.43
CA THR A 436 0.25 3.64 -4.22
C THR A 436 0.60 4.20 -2.84
N ALA A 437 0.11 5.40 -2.52
CA ALA A 437 0.31 5.99 -1.20
C ALA A 437 -0.45 5.20 -0.13
N SER A 438 0.21 4.82 0.97
CA SER A 438 -0.39 4.02 2.05
C SER A 438 0.47 4.02 3.30
N ASP A 439 -0.02 3.36 4.36
CA ASP A 439 0.80 3.01 5.52
C ASP A 439 1.98 2.12 5.11
N ILE A 440 3.06 2.26 5.88
CA ILE A 440 4.28 1.45 5.84
C ILE A 440 4.63 1.03 7.27
N PRO A 441 5.54 0.07 7.51
CA PRO A 441 5.86 -0.38 8.87
C PRO A 441 6.27 0.71 9.86
N SER A 442 6.73 1.87 9.37
CA SER A 442 7.22 2.98 10.20
C SER A 442 6.59 4.34 9.84
N GLY A 443 5.38 4.37 9.28
CA GLY A 443 4.68 5.62 8.97
C GLY A 443 3.81 5.51 7.73
N TYR A 444 3.92 6.48 6.83
CA TYR A 444 3.16 6.59 5.59
C TYR A 444 4.10 7.06 4.46
N THR A 445 3.92 6.57 3.24
CA THR A 445 4.66 7.09 2.08
C THR A 445 3.86 6.97 0.79
N ALA A 446 4.16 7.85 -0.17
CA ALA A 446 3.61 7.79 -1.52
C ALA A 446 4.37 6.76 -2.36
N SER A 447 4.05 5.46 -2.21
CA SER A 447 4.71 4.42 -2.99
C SER A 447 4.32 4.50 -4.47
N SER A 448 5.30 4.30 -5.34
CA SER A 448 5.16 4.33 -6.79
C SER A 448 6.29 3.51 -7.43
N PRO A 449 6.29 3.25 -8.74
CA PRO A 449 7.45 2.65 -9.42
C PRO A 449 8.78 3.42 -9.20
N THR A 450 8.72 4.74 -8.98
CA THR A 450 9.89 5.58 -8.69
C THR A 450 10.21 5.69 -7.20
N ASN A 451 9.28 5.32 -6.31
CA ASN A 451 9.44 5.30 -4.86
C ASN A 451 9.03 3.93 -4.28
N ASP A 452 9.57 2.86 -4.83
CA ASP A 452 9.25 1.50 -4.40
C ASP A 452 10.07 1.09 -3.15
N ILE A 453 9.40 0.93 -2.02
CA ILE A 453 10.01 0.53 -0.74
C ILE A 453 9.68 -0.93 -0.35
N GLY A 454 9.12 -1.73 -1.25
CA GLY A 454 8.77 -3.13 -0.97
C GLY A 454 7.48 -3.30 -0.17
N VAL A 455 6.59 -2.30 -0.19
CA VAL A 455 5.23 -2.34 0.38
C VAL A 455 4.23 -2.32 -0.77
N LEU A 456 3.26 -3.23 -0.74
CA LEU A 456 2.16 -3.32 -1.70
C LEU A 456 0.85 -2.95 -1.00
N THR A 457 -0.06 -2.35 -1.76
CA THR A 457 -1.30 -1.78 -1.22
C THR A 457 -2.47 -2.33 -2.04
N PRO A 458 -3.40 -3.11 -1.46
CA PRO A 458 -4.50 -3.74 -2.20
C PRO A 458 -5.31 -2.77 -3.07
N THR A 459 -5.63 -1.57 -2.56
CA THR A 459 -6.41 -0.58 -3.29
C THR A 459 -5.82 -0.21 -4.65
N ALA A 460 -4.49 -0.23 -4.81
CA ALA A 460 -3.83 0.10 -6.07
C ALA A 460 -4.31 -0.84 -7.22
N ALA A 461 -4.25 -2.15 -6.97
CA ALA A 461 -4.67 -3.14 -7.94
C ALA A 461 -6.19 -3.27 -8.01
N ILE A 462 -6.89 -3.26 -6.87
CA ILE A 462 -8.35 -3.46 -6.81
C ILE A 462 -9.08 -2.29 -7.47
N SER A 463 -8.70 -1.07 -7.16
CA SER A 463 -9.34 0.13 -7.70
C SER A 463 -9.02 0.38 -9.18
N SER A 464 -8.00 -0.31 -9.71
CA SER A 464 -7.68 -0.34 -11.15
C SER A 464 -8.50 -1.38 -11.93
N LEU A 465 -9.43 -2.11 -11.29
CA LEU A 465 -10.24 -3.16 -11.93
C LEU A 465 -10.95 -2.71 -13.23
N PRO A 466 -11.52 -1.50 -13.34
CA PRO A 466 -12.13 -1.06 -14.60
C PRO A 466 -11.14 -0.87 -15.76
N TYR A 467 -9.85 -0.74 -15.47
CA TYR A 467 -8.81 -0.42 -16.46
C TYR A 467 -8.01 -1.67 -16.87
N THR A 468 -7.73 -2.54 -15.89
CA THR A 468 -6.90 -3.75 -16.03
C THR A 468 -7.59 -4.96 -15.40
N PRO A 469 -8.77 -5.38 -15.91
CA PRO A 469 -9.61 -6.35 -15.21
C PRO A 469 -8.95 -7.71 -15.01
N ALA A 470 -8.13 -8.16 -15.95
CA ALA A 470 -7.46 -9.45 -15.85
C ALA A 470 -6.38 -9.44 -14.75
N GLU A 471 -5.57 -8.40 -14.70
CA GLU A 471 -4.48 -8.19 -13.75
C GLU A 471 -5.02 -7.94 -12.33
N SER A 472 -6.06 -7.12 -12.22
CA SER A 472 -6.73 -6.80 -10.95
C SER A 472 -7.45 -8.02 -10.37
N LEU A 473 -8.16 -8.82 -11.19
CA LEU A 473 -8.79 -10.07 -10.71
C LEU A 473 -7.77 -11.11 -10.26
N LYS A 474 -6.60 -11.20 -10.91
CA LYS A 474 -5.51 -12.05 -10.43
C LYS A 474 -5.05 -11.61 -9.03
N ALA A 475 -4.83 -10.31 -8.83
CA ALA A 475 -4.44 -9.75 -7.54
C ALA A 475 -5.50 -9.97 -6.46
N ILE A 476 -6.77 -9.68 -6.75
CA ILE A 476 -7.92 -9.92 -5.85
C ILE A 476 -7.94 -11.38 -5.37
N ARG A 477 -7.82 -12.35 -6.30
CA ARG A 477 -7.81 -13.77 -5.96
C ARG A 477 -6.60 -14.13 -5.10
N PHE A 478 -5.43 -13.57 -5.36
CA PHE A 478 -4.25 -13.81 -4.53
C PHE A 478 -4.40 -13.23 -3.13
N TYR A 479 -4.84 -11.97 -3.02
CA TYR A 479 -5.06 -11.30 -1.73
C TYR A 479 -6.10 -12.02 -0.88
N TYR A 480 -7.19 -12.47 -1.51
CA TYR A 480 -8.26 -13.17 -0.80
C TYR A 480 -7.94 -14.64 -0.52
N TYR A 481 -7.52 -15.41 -1.52
CA TYR A 481 -7.36 -16.85 -1.36
C TYR A 481 -6.00 -17.28 -0.84
N VAL A 482 -4.92 -16.55 -1.10
CA VAL A 482 -3.57 -16.96 -0.71
C VAL A 482 -3.13 -16.25 0.57
N LEU A 483 -3.33 -14.92 0.62
CA LEU A 483 -2.98 -14.10 1.78
C LEU A 483 -4.16 -13.76 2.69
N GLY A 484 -5.33 -14.35 2.46
CA GLY A 484 -6.58 -13.94 3.11
C GLY A 484 -6.58 -14.01 4.63
N ASP A 485 -5.88 -14.97 5.23
CA ASP A 485 -5.74 -15.07 6.69
C ASP A 485 -5.00 -13.86 7.29
N LYS A 486 -4.22 -13.15 6.47
CA LYS A 486 -3.42 -11.99 6.85
C LYS A 486 -4.06 -10.67 6.42
N LEU A 487 -4.57 -10.60 5.19
CA LEU A 487 -5.07 -9.36 4.59
C LEU A 487 -6.56 -9.11 4.79
N TRP A 488 -7.38 -10.16 4.89
CA TRP A 488 -8.84 -10.01 4.95
C TRP A 488 -9.34 -9.96 6.39
N LYS A 489 -10.01 -8.86 6.75
CA LYS A 489 -10.37 -8.49 8.13
C LYS A 489 -11.79 -7.87 8.19
N GLU A 490 -12.14 -7.19 9.28
CA GLU A 490 -13.49 -6.70 9.56
C GLU A 490 -14.05 -5.73 8.51
N TYR A 491 -13.20 -4.98 7.81
CA TYR A 491 -13.59 -3.97 6.83
C TYR A 491 -13.05 -4.24 5.42
N GLY A 492 -12.70 -5.49 5.11
CA GLY A 492 -12.18 -5.89 3.80
C GLY A 492 -10.69 -6.15 3.86
N PHE A 493 -9.96 -5.74 2.83
CA PHE A 493 -8.51 -5.79 2.84
C PHE A 493 -7.93 -4.71 3.76
N VAL A 494 -6.88 -5.05 4.50
CA VAL A 494 -6.07 -4.06 5.25
C VAL A 494 -5.29 -3.16 4.30
N ASP A 495 -4.87 -2.02 4.82
CA ASP A 495 -4.28 -0.93 4.04
C ASP A 495 -3.10 -1.35 3.17
N ALA A 496 -2.10 -2.02 3.74
CA ALA A 496 -0.88 -2.38 3.03
C ALA A 496 -0.16 -3.58 3.66
N PHE A 497 0.83 -4.12 2.94
CA PHE A 497 1.67 -5.20 3.44
C PHE A 497 3.05 -5.25 2.78
N SER A 498 4.00 -5.88 3.45
CA SER A 498 5.31 -6.22 2.90
C SER A 498 5.64 -7.68 3.21
N LEU A 499 5.70 -8.51 2.17
CA LEU A 499 6.16 -9.89 2.32
C LEU A 499 7.66 -9.98 2.61
N LYS A 500 8.45 -8.98 2.22
CA LYS A 500 9.86 -8.90 2.60
C LYS A 500 10.03 -8.73 4.11
N GLU A 501 9.36 -7.72 4.67
CA GLU A 501 9.45 -7.38 6.10
C GLU A 501 8.55 -8.26 6.99
N GLN A 502 7.71 -9.11 6.38
CA GLN A 502 6.70 -9.91 7.08
C GLN A 502 5.72 -9.03 7.87
N TRP A 503 5.41 -7.86 7.31
CA TRP A 503 4.52 -6.86 7.89
C TRP A 503 3.19 -6.83 7.14
N PHE A 504 2.10 -6.73 7.90
CA PHE A 504 0.75 -6.60 7.41
C PHE A 504 0.09 -5.51 8.23
N ALA A 505 -0.50 -4.52 7.58
CA ALA A 505 -1.18 -3.43 8.25
C ALA A 505 -2.29 -3.98 9.17
N SER A 506 -2.48 -3.33 10.31
CA SER A 506 -3.68 -3.48 11.14
C SER A 506 -4.68 -2.35 10.90
N SER A 507 -4.39 -1.48 9.94
CA SER A 507 -5.12 -0.27 9.61
C SER A 507 -6.01 -0.45 8.38
N PHE A 508 -6.99 0.45 8.31
CA PHE A 508 -7.81 0.72 7.15
C PHE A 508 -7.96 2.24 7.07
N LEU A 509 -7.83 2.80 5.86
CA LEU A 509 -7.95 4.23 5.61
C LEU A 509 -9.15 4.49 4.69
N ALA A 510 -9.91 5.55 4.96
CA ALA A 510 -11.08 5.88 4.14
C ALA A 510 -10.74 6.06 2.66
N ILE A 511 -9.60 6.69 2.40
CA ILE A 511 -9.11 7.04 1.06
C ILE A 511 -8.64 5.82 0.27
N ASP A 512 -8.31 4.72 0.94
CA ASP A 512 -7.90 3.46 0.30
C ASP A 512 -9.07 2.48 0.19
N GLN A 513 -9.94 2.38 1.21
CA GLN A 513 -11.14 1.53 1.17
C GLN A 513 -12.21 2.01 0.18
N GLY A 514 -12.40 3.32 0.08
CA GLY A 514 -13.47 3.93 -0.73
C GLY A 514 -13.36 3.60 -2.21
N PRO A 515 -12.19 3.84 -2.84
CA PRO A 515 -11.94 3.48 -4.23
C PRO A 515 -12.14 2.00 -4.53
N GLU A 516 -11.77 1.08 -3.62
CA GLU A 516 -11.94 -0.36 -3.88
C GLU A 516 -13.40 -0.70 -4.20
N LEU A 517 -14.32 -0.26 -3.34
CA LEU A 517 -15.75 -0.53 -3.49
C LEU A 517 -16.31 0.18 -4.73
N VAL A 518 -16.04 1.48 -4.86
CA VAL A 518 -16.63 2.30 -5.92
C VAL A 518 -16.16 1.87 -7.31
N MET A 519 -14.87 1.55 -7.45
CA MET A 519 -14.31 1.14 -8.72
C MET A 519 -14.69 -0.30 -9.09
N ILE A 520 -14.91 -1.19 -8.12
CA ILE A 520 -15.56 -2.48 -8.39
C ILE A 520 -16.96 -2.27 -8.96
N GLU A 521 -17.78 -1.40 -8.37
CA GLU A 521 -19.14 -1.17 -8.88
C GLU A 521 -19.12 -0.49 -10.25
N ASN A 522 -18.22 0.47 -10.49
CA ASN A 522 -18.06 1.07 -11.81
C ASN A 522 -17.65 0.05 -12.88
N TYR A 523 -16.77 -0.91 -12.55
CA TYR A 523 -16.46 -2.02 -13.44
C TYR A 523 -17.69 -2.90 -13.74
N ARG A 524 -18.50 -3.20 -12.72
CA ARG A 524 -19.63 -4.12 -12.85
C ARG A 524 -20.84 -3.52 -13.56
N SER A 525 -21.14 -2.25 -13.35
CA SER A 525 -22.38 -1.62 -13.84
C SER A 525 -22.22 -0.18 -14.34
N GLY A 526 -21.07 0.47 -14.06
CA GLY A 526 -20.87 1.89 -14.32
C GLY A 526 -21.79 2.80 -13.48
N LEU A 527 -22.37 2.31 -12.37
CA LEU A 527 -23.40 3.04 -11.61
C LEU A 527 -22.95 4.45 -11.21
N LEU A 528 -21.77 4.60 -10.60
CA LEU A 528 -21.35 5.89 -10.07
C LEU A 528 -20.92 6.84 -11.19
N TRP A 529 -20.28 6.31 -12.24
CA TRP A 529 -20.06 7.05 -13.48
C TRP A 529 -21.35 7.58 -14.08
N ASN A 530 -22.37 6.74 -14.23
CA ASN A 530 -23.65 7.16 -14.80
C ASN A 530 -24.34 8.22 -13.94
N LEU A 531 -24.29 8.08 -12.61
CA LEU A 531 -24.86 9.04 -11.68
C LEU A 531 -24.13 10.38 -11.76
N PHE A 532 -22.82 10.43 -11.52
CA PHE A 532 -22.06 11.68 -11.48
C PHE A 532 -22.12 12.43 -12.83
N ASN A 533 -21.93 11.73 -13.95
CA ASN A 533 -21.95 12.35 -15.27
C ASN A 533 -23.38 12.69 -15.75
N SER A 534 -24.43 12.36 -14.99
CA SER A 534 -25.80 12.83 -15.27
C SER A 534 -26.09 14.23 -14.73
N CYS A 535 -25.20 14.79 -13.89
CA CYS A 535 -25.32 16.16 -13.39
C CYS A 535 -25.20 17.18 -14.55
N PRO A 536 -26.24 18.00 -14.80
CA PRO A 536 -26.21 18.97 -15.90
C PRO A 536 -25.03 19.96 -15.83
N GLU A 537 -24.70 20.40 -14.63
CA GLU A 537 -23.63 21.36 -14.38
C GLU A 537 -22.25 20.75 -14.64
N ILE A 538 -22.06 19.46 -14.34
CA ILE A 538 -20.81 18.75 -14.61
C ILE A 538 -20.58 18.63 -16.11
N LYS A 539 -21.62 18.28 -16.87
CA LYS A 539 -21.55 18.23 -18.34
C LYS A 539 -21.16 19.58 -18.93
N ALA A 540 -21.86 20.63 -18.50
CA ALA A 540 -21.59 22.00 -18.95
C ALA A 540 -20.16 22.43 -18.61
N GLY A 541 -19.70 22.17 -17.38
CA GLY A 541 -18.34 22.46 -16.94
C GLY A 541 -17.30 21.74 -17.78
N MET A 542 -17.41 20.42 -17.93
CA MET A 542 -16.50 19.61 -18.75
C MET A 542 -16.45 20.09 -20.22
N LEU A 543 -17.60 20.35 -20.84
CA LEU A 543 -17.66 20.91 -22.19
C LEU A 543 -16.99 22.29 -22.29
N SER A 544 -17.17 23.15 -21.28
CA SER A 544 -16.55 24.48 -21.26
C SER A 544 -15.03 24.45 -21.13
N LEU A 545 -14.47 23.38 -20.55
CA LEU A 545 -13.05 23.11 -20.49
C LEU A 545 -12.49 22.42 -21.75
N GLY A 546 -13.35 22.09 -22.72
CA GLY A 546 -12.96 21.44 -23.97
C GLY A 546 -12.89 19.92 -23.90
N PHE A 547 -13.48 19.30 -22.87
CA PHE A 547 -13.63 17.85 -22.83
C PHE A 547 -14.72 17.39 -23.81
N SER A 548 -14.57 16.17 -24.30
CA SER A 548 -15.52 15.50 -25.18
C SER A 548 -15.65 14.03 -24.80
N ALA A 549 -16.88 13.52 -24.81
CA ALA A 549 -17.20 12.11 -24.66
C ALA A 549 -18.63 11.85 -25.18
N PRO A 550 -19.01 10.59 -25.50
CA PRO A 550 -20.36 10.28 -25.98
C PRO A 550 -21.50 10.62 -24.99
N TYR A 551 -21.21 10.78 -23.71
CA TYR A 551 -22.19 11.05 -22.65
C TYR A 551 -22.25 12.53 -22.21
N LEU A 552 -21.37 13.39 -22.72
CA LEU A 552 -21.34 14.83 -22.40
C LEU A 552 -22.40 15.60 -23.17
#